data_AF-W2E2B5-F1
#
_entry.id   AF-W2E2B5-F1
#
_cell.length_a   1.000
_cell.length_b   1.000
_cell.length_c   1.000
_cell.angle_alpha   90.00
_cell.angle_beta   90.00
_cell.angle_gamma   90.00
#
_symmetry.space_group_name_H-M   'P 1'
#
loop_
_entity.id
_entity.type
_entity.pdbx_description
1 polymer ?
#
loop_
_entity_poly.entity_id
_entity_poly.type
_entity_poly.pdbx_seq_one_letter_code
_entity_poly.pdbx_strand_id
1 'polypeptide(L)'
;MFNQALVPAVKGKALSFLNSRADQALFQVGELPARNMKVYLAFERPNYRVLSPFSSDPYYVVITADEAFALDAVELKRAVVEVYQLVKATSPTTVGLSNLFFAKNFEALYPEGYASETKDNILKTRMGENRGEFYFDARQGNNFALRREEIRLREVRRLQQQMAELHTRVLERYEQLKSGMKEFEGREAEALAQMAGIKVTFPSPIAMQDPSSSKSAVPMMIHVTGKSGDFYEVDFPRKGRVQADAELESQWYVLPAANMTPFLPLEDGRAVPTYRVYTAGAAEACKQDHCADRVSFGAVLAKEFPSAGIDFNWTPAVSQQHVIDWQQASAQIQ
;
A
#
# COMPACT_ATOMS: atom_id res chain seq x y z
N MET A 1 20.52 -43.08 -17.92
CA MET A 1 20.29 -43.98 -19.07
C MET A 1 19.02 -43.53 -19.77
N PHE A 2 19.00 -43.51 -21.11
CA PHE A 2 17.83 -43.12 -21.92
C PHE A 2 17.27 -44.35 -22.63
N ASN A 3 15.96 -44.37 -22.89
CA ASN A 3 15.38 -45.32 -23.83
C ASN A 3 16.02 -45.15 -25.22
N GLN A 4 16.22 -46.23 -25.97
CA GLN A 4 16.84 -46.22 -27.31
C GLN A 4 16.19 -45.21 -28.26
N ALA A 5 14.87 -45.06 -28.18
CA ALA A 5 14.11 -44.09 -28.99
C ALA A 5 14.50 -42.62 -28.72
N LEU A 6 15.01 -42.31 -27.53
CA LEU A 6 15.38 -40.95 -27.10
C LEU A 6 16.87 -40.66 -27.25
N VAL A 7 17.70 -41.67 -27.53
CA VAL A 7 19.16 -41.51 -27.71
C VAL A 7 19.51 -40.48 -28.80
N PRO A 8 18.83 -40.43 -29.97
CA PRO A 8 19.11 -39.39 -30.97
C PRO A 8 18.88 -37.96 -30.49
N ALA A 9 17.95 -37.75 -29.54
CA ALA A 9 17.61 -36.43 -29.02
C ALA A 9 18.67 -35.87 -28.05
N VAL A 10 19.43 -36.74 -27.38
CA VAL A 10 20.47 -36.37 -26.39
C VAL A 10 21.89 -36.50 -26.93
N LYS A 11 22.09 -37.19 -28.05
CA LYS A 11 23.42 -37.45 -28.61
C LYS A 11 24.15 -36.14 -28.90
N GLY A 12 25.32 -35.96 -28.28
CA GLY A 12 26.17 -34.77 -28.44
C GLY A 12 25.73 -33.54 -27.66
N LYS A 13 24.69 -33.63 -26.81
CA LYS A 13 24.28 -32.54 -25.91
C LYS A 13 24.85 -32.77 -24.51
N ALA A 14 25.32 -31.69 -23.87
CA ALA A 14 25.80 -31.74 -22.50
C ALA A 14 24.64 -31.69 -21.51
N LEU A 15 24.75 -32.44 -20.42
CA LEU A 15 23.81 -32.35 -19.29
C LEU A 15 24.03 -31.01 -18.58
N SER A 16 23.00 -30.18 -18.54
CA SER A 16 23.05 -28.84 -17.96
C SER A 16 22.49 -28.81 -16.54
N PHE A 17 21.50 -29.66 -16.25
CA PHE A 17 20.89 -29.75 -14.94
C PHE A 17 20.34 -31.16 -14.70
N LEU A 18 20.48 -31.63 -13.46
CA LEU A 18 19.87 -32.83 -12.93
C LEU A 18 19.32 -32.47 -11.56
N ASN A 19 18.03 -32.69 -11.33
CA ASN A 19 17.45 -32.36 -10.03
C ASN A 19 17.92 -33.34 -8.92
N SER A 20 17.66 -33.01 -7.66
CA SER A 20 18.15 -33.79 -6.51
C SER A 20 17.60 -35.21 -6.42
N ARG A 21 16.39 -35.46 -6.95
CA ARG A 21 15.80 -36.80 -7.09
C ARG A 21 16.32 -37.57 -8.30
N ALA A 22 17.14 -36.93 -9.13
CA ALA A 22 17.66 -37.41 -10.40
C ALA A 22 16.57 -37.91 -11.36
N ASP A 23 15.32 -37.48 -11.23
CA ASP A 23 14.20 -37.88 -12.07
C ASP A 23 13.91 -36.88 -13.21
N GLN A 24 14.59 -35.72 -13.20
CA GLN A 24 14.52 -34.68 -14.23
C GLN A 24 15.91 -34.33 -14.73
N ALA A 25 16.16 -34.45 -16.04
CA ALA A 25 17.42 -34.10 -16.69
C ALA A 25 17.21 -33.11 -17.83
N LEU A 26 17.99 -32.04 -17.85
CA LEU A 26 17.87 -30.96 -18.82
C LEU A 26 19.17 -30.79 -19.59
N PHE A 27 19.03 -30.66 -20.91
CA PHE A 27 20.13 -30.50 -21.85
C PHE A 27 19.97 -29.18 -22.57
N GLN A 28 20.96 -28.31 -22.50
CA GLN A 28 20.89 -27.02 -23.18
C GLN A 28 20.86 -27.22 -24.71
N VAL A 29 19.87 -26.58 -25.33
CA VAL A 29 19.66 -26.55 -26.78
C VAL A 29 20.31 -25.31 -27.37
N GLY A 30 20.22 -24.17 -26.67
CA GLY A 30 20.88 -22.93 -27.05
C GLY A 30 20.41 -21.75 -26.20
N GLU A 31 20.74 -20.54 -26.63
CA GLU A 31 20.40 -19.29 -25.95
C GLU A 31 19.83 -18.29 -26.95
N LEU A 32 18.95 -17.40 -26.48
CA LEU A 32 18.46 -16.22 -27.18
C LEU A 32 18.94 -14.99 -26.41
N PRO A 33 20.15 -14.46 -26.70
CA PRO A 33 20.77 -13.40 -25.90
C PRO A 33 19.94 -12.12 -25.86
N ALA A 34 19.29 -11.74 -26.97
CA ALA A 34 18.45 -10.55 -27.06
C ALA A 34 17.26 -10.56 -26.09
N ARG A 35 16.88 -11.74 -25.58
CA ARG A 35 15.79 -11.93 -24.61
C ARG A 35 16.26 -12.47 -23.26
N ASN A 36 17.57 -12.64 -23.07
CA ASN A 36 18.14 -13.31 -21.89
C ASN A 36 17.51 -14.69 -21.60
N MET A 37 17.13 -15.43 -22.65
CA MET A 37 16.49 -16.74 -22.53
C MET A 37 17.48 -17.88 -22.79
N LYS A 38 17.43 -18.92 -21.98
CA LYS A 38 18.15 -20.18 -22.22
C LYS A 38 17.15 -21.30 -22.48
N VAL A 39 17.33 -22.04 -23.56
CA VAL A 39 16.40 -23.08 -24.01
C VAL A 39 17.02 -24.45 -23.74
N TYR A 40 16.22 -25.33 -23.13
CA TYR A 40 16.60 -26.66 -22.71
C TYR A 40 15.60 -27.69 -23.23
N LEU A 41 16.11 -28.88 -23.49
CA LEU A 41 15.32 -30.09 -23.70
C LEU A 41 15.30 -30.87 -22.39
N ALA A 42 14.12 -31.02 -21.80
CA ALA A 42 13.90 -31.66 -20.53
C ALA A 42 13.39 -33.10 -20.71
N PHE A 43 13.87 -33.99 -19.86
CA PHE A 43 13.51 -35.38 -19.81
C PHE A 43 13.10 -35.76 -18.39
N GLU A 44 12.02 -36.52 -18.30
CA GLU A 44 11.50 -37.04 -17.06
C GLU A 44 11.58 -38.57 -17.04
N ARG A 45 11.80 -39.13 -15.85
CA ARG A 45 11.63 -40.55 -15.58
C ARG A 45 10.76 -40.78 -14.34
N PRO A 46 10.08 -41.93 -14.24
CA PRO A 46 9.43 -42.32 -13.01
C PRO A 46 10.44 -42.43 -11.85
N ASN A 47 10.06 -41.97 -10.67
CA ASN A 47 10.90 -42.01 -9.46
C ASN A 47 10.55 -43.15 -8.48
N TYR A 48 9.74 -44.12 -8.92
CA TYR A 48 9.31 -45.25 -8.08
C TYR A 48 10.38 -46.35 -7.99
N ARG A 49 11.05 -46.44 -6.83
CA ARG A 49 11.87 -47.54 -6.26
C ARG A 49 13.02 -48.14 -7.09
N VAL A 50 13.02 -48.07 -8.42
CA VAL A 50 14.10 -48.53 -9.30
C VAL A 50 14.42 -47.42 -10.29
N LEU A 51 15.71 -47.09 -10.45
CA LEU A 51 16.18 -46.06 -11.38
C LEU A 51 16.02 -46.53 -12.83
N SER A 52 14.82 -46.36 -13.37
CA SER A 52 14.51 -46.64 -14.77
C SER A 52 15.18 -45.64 -15.73
N PRO A 53 15.32 -45.99 -17.02
CA PRO A 53 15.74 -45.04 -18.03
C PRO A 53 14.73 -43.87 -18.16
N PHE A 54 15.21 -42.73 -18.66
CA PHE A 54 14.33 -41.67 -19.16
C PHE A 54 13.50 -42.21 -20.31
N SER A 55 12.17 -42.16 -20.16
CA SER A 55 11.22 -42.81 -21.06
C SER A 55 10.01 -41.95 -21.41
N SER A 56 9.77 -40.84 -20.70
CA SER A 56 8.69 -39.90 -21.01
C SER A 56 9.03 -39.06 -22.24
N ASP A 57 8.00 -38.60 -22.94
CA ASP A 57 8.17 -37.65 -24.05
C ASP A 57 8.86 -36.38 -23.54
N PRO A 58 9.98 -35.97 -24.16
CA PRO A 58 10.68 -34.78 -23.74
C PRO A 58 9.86 -33.52 -24.04
N TYR A 59 10.20 -32.43 -23.36
CA TYR A 59 9.54 -31.14 -23.54
C TYR A 59 10.56 -30.01 -23.48
N TYR A 60 10.19 -28.84 -24.01
CA TYR A 60 11.06 -27.68 -23.99
C TYR A 60 10.85 -26.88 -22.72
N VAL A 61 11.97 -26.45 -22.13
CA VAL A 61 12.01 -25.55 -20.98
C VAL A 61 12.82 -24.32 -21.36
N VAL A 62 12.30 -23.14 -21.07
CA VAL A 62 12.98 -21.86 -21.27
C VAL A 62 13.15 -21.21 -19.91
N ILE A 63 14.39 -20.89 -19.55
CA ILE A 63 14.72 -20.16 -18.34
C ILE A 63 15.03 -18.70 -18.68
N THR A 64 14.32 -17.78 -18.04
CA THR A 64 14.54 -16.33 -18.16
C THR A 64 14.03 -15.60 -16.92
N ALA A 65 14.77 -14.59 -16.47
CA ALA A 65 14.31 -13.72 -15.38
C ALA A 65 13.21 -12.74 -15.83
N ASP A 66 13.17 -12.40 -17.12
CA ASP A 66 12.21 -11.46 -17.70
C ASP A 66 10.90 -12.18 -18.08
N GLU A 67 9.80 -11.76 -17.46
CA GLU A 67 8.45 -12.27 -17.74
C GLU A 67 7.56 -11.27 -18.49
N ALA A 68 8.06 -10.07 -18.82
CA ALA A 68 7.27 -9.02 -19.47
C ALA A 68 6.77 -9.44 -20.86
N PHE A 69 7.55 -10.24 -21.59
CA PHE A 69 7.15 -10.80 -22.88
C PHE A 69 5.85 -11.62 -22.80
N ALA A 70 5.54 -12.21 -21.63
CA ALA A 70 4.35 -13.03 -21.44
C ALA A 70 3.09 -12.19 -21.18
N LEU A 71 3.22 -10.88 -20.93
CA LEU A 71 2.09 -9.98 -20.70
C LEU A 71 1.51 -9.42 -22.01
N ASP A 72 2.29 -9.44 -23.10
CA ASP A 72 1.88 -8.97 -24.41
C ASP A 72 1.77 -10.14 -25.41
N ALA A 73 0.66 -10.24 -26.13
CA ALA A 73 0.40 -11.36 -27.02
C ALA A 73 1.33 -11.38 -28.26
N VAL A 74 1.76 -10.22 -28.73
CA VAL A 74 2.65 -10.08 -29.90
C VAL A 74 4.07 -10.48 -29.51
N GLU A 75 4.57 -9.97 -28.39
CA GLU A 75 5.89 -10.33 -27.87
C GLU A 75 5.95 -11.78 -27.43
N LEU A 76 4.88 -12.32 -26.85
CA LEU A 76 4.78 -13.74 -26.54
C LEU A 76 4.92 -14.60 -27.80
N LYS A 77 4.14 -14.31 -28.84
CA LYS A 77 4.22 -15.04 -30.11
C LYS A 77 5.63 -14.94 -30.71
N ARG A 78 6.23 -13.75 -30.68
CA ARG A 78 7.57 -13.50 -31.21
C ARG A 78 8.63 -14.31 -30.46
N ALA A 79 8.58 -14.33 -29.12
CA ALA A 79 9.47 -15.13 -28.29
C ALA A 79 9.35 -16.63 -28.61
N VAL A 80 8.13 -17.16 -28.73
CA VAL A 80 7.92 -18.59 -29.06
C VAL A 80 8.43 -18.93 -30.45
N VAL A 81 8.25 -18.05 -31.44
CA VAL A 81 8.80 -18.25 -32.79
C VAL A 81 10.33 -18.28 -32.76
N GLU A 82 10.97 -17.36 -32.03
CA GLU A 82 12.43 -17.34 -31.89
C GLU A 82 12.96 -18.63 -31.20
N VAL A 83 12.27 -19.12 -30.18
CA VAL A 83 12.58 -20.42 -29.54
C VAL A 83 12.43 -21.57 -30.54
N TYR A 84 11.36 -21.60 -31.33
CA TYR A 84 11.15 -22.62 -32.35
C TYR A 84 12.26 -22.61 -33.42
N GLN A 85 12.66 -21.43 -33.92
CA GLN A 85 13.74 -21.33 -34.91
C GLN A 85 15.08 -21.83 -34.34
N LEU A 86 15.38 -21.51 -33.08
CA LEU A 86 16.55 -22.04 -32.39
C LEU A 86 16.50 -23.57 -32.31
N VAL A 87 15.37 -24.13 -31.89
CA VAL A 87 15.15 -25.58 -31.80
C VAL A 87 15.31 -26.24 -33.18
N LYS A 88 14.74 -25.67 -34.23
CA LYS A 88 14.84 -26.19 -35.60
C LYS A 88 16.28 -26.25 -36.10
N ALA A 89 17.10 -25.25 -35.76
CA ALA A 89 18.50 -25.19 -36.15
C ALA A 89 19.41 -26.15 -35.36
N THR A 90 19.12 -26.35 -34.07
CA THR A 90 20.04 -27.01 -33.11
C THR A 90 19.58 -28.40 -32.64
N SER A 91 18.31 -28.75 -32.88
CA SER A 91 17.71 -30.01 -32.47
C SER A 91 16.60 -30.46 -33.44
N PRO A 92 16.93 -30.67 -34.75
CA PRO A 92 15.94 -30.97 -35.78
C PRO A 92 15.14 -32.26 -35.52
N THR A 93 15.72 -33.22 -34.79
CA THR A 93 15.06 -34.49 -34.43
C THR A 93 13.94 -34.35 -33.39
N THR A 94 13.82 -33.19 -32.74
CA THR A 94 12.85 -32.95 -31.66
C THR A 94 11.88 -31.80 -31.96
N VAL A 95 11.82 -31.32 -33.20
CA VAL A 95 10.98 -30.18 -33.61
C VAL A 95 9.47 -30.48 -33.49
N GLY A 96 9.09 -31.76 -33.55
CA GLY A 96 7.70 -32.21 -33.40
C GLY A 96 7.18 -32.28 -31.96
N LEU A 97 8.02 -32.03 -30.95
CA LEU A 97 7.56 -31.99 -29.56
C LEU A 97 6.63 -30.81 -29.35
N SER A 98 5.60 -31.01 -28.52
CA SER A 98 4.50 -30.05 -28.38
C SER A 98 4.61 -29.18 -27.13
N ASN A 99 5.14 -29.69 -26.02
CA ASN A 99 5.08 -29.00 -24.73
C ASN A 99 6.24 -28.00 -24.56
N LEU A 100 5.90 -26.78 -24.14
CA LEU A 100 6.85 -25.69 -23.90
C LEU A 100 6.55 -24.98 -22.58
N PHE A 101 7.53 -24.92 -21.70
CA PHE A 101 7.42 -24.25 -20.40
C PHE A 101 8.44 -23.11 -20.29
N PHE A 102 8.01 -21.98 -19.74
CA PHE A 102 8.85 -20.86 -19.35
C PHE A 102 8.84 -20.70 -17.83
N ALA A 103 10.01 -20.52 -17.24
CA ALA A 103 10.17 -20.29 -15.81
C ALA A 103 11.37 -19.38 -15.51
N LYS A 104 11.41 -18.82 -14.30
CA LYS A 104 12.51 -17.96 -13.86
C LYS A 104 13.79 -18.71 -13.54
N ASN A 105 13.66 -19.95 -13.07
CA ASN A 105 14.76 -20.81 -12.67
C ASN A 105 14.31 -22.29 -12.73
N PHE A 106 15.22 -23.23 -12.48
CA PHE A 106 14.90 -24.66 -12.54
C PHE A 106 14.12 -25.13 -11.31
N GLU A 107 14.39 -24.51 -10.15
CA GLU A 107 13.75 -24.80 -8.87
C GLU A 107 12.23 -24.57 -8.94
N ALA A 108 11.78 -23.60 -9.75
CA ALA A 108 10.37 -23.31 -10.03
C ALA A 108 9.63 -24.47 -10.73
N LEU A 109 10.34 -25.18 -11.61
CA LEU A 109 9.79 -26.29 -12.38
C LEU A 109 9.92 -27.61 -11.63
N TYR A 110 10.96 -27.73 -10.79
CA TYR A 110 11.31 -28.97 -10.10
C TYR A 110 11.57 -28.72 -8.59
N PRO A 111 10.54 -28.32 -7.82
CA PRO A 111 10.71 -28.01 -6.41
C PRO A 111 11.03 -29.25 -5.57
N GLU A 112 11.83 -29.06 -4.52
CA GLU A 112 12.06 -30.08 -3.50
C GLU A 112 10.86 -30.16 -2.54
N GLY A 113 10.18 -31.31 -2.50
CA GLY A 113 9.07 -31.56 -1.56
C GLY A 113 7.71 -31.71 -2.25
N TYR A 114 6.63 -31.33 -1.54
CA TYR A 114 5.23 -31.39 -1.99
C TYR A 114 4.65 -30.03 -2.39
N ALA A 115 5.41 -28.95 -2.26
CA ALA A 115 4.92 -27.60 -2.53
C ALA A 115 4.92 -27.32 -4.04
N SER A 116 3.73 -27.21 -4.63
CA SER A 116 3.52 -26.76 -6.01
C SER A 116 3.55 -25.24 -6.09
N GLU A 117 4.59 -24.59 -5.58
CA GLU A 117 4.68 -23.13 -5.65
C GLU A 117 4.97 -22.71 -7.09
N THR A 118 3.90 -22.33 -7.80
CA THR A 118 3.96 -21.85 -9.19
C THR A 118 4.42 -20.39 -9.30
N LYS A 119 4.98 -19.83 -8.22
CA LYS A 119 5.35 -18.42 -8.10
C LYS A 119 6.34 -17.97 -9.18
N ASP A 120 7.25 -18.85 -9.55
CA ASP A 120 8.33 -18.59 -10.51
C ASP A 120 8.10 -19.25 -11.88
N ASN A 121 6.94 -19.90 -12.07
CA ASN A 121 6.48 -20.29 -13.41
C ASN A 121 6.01 -19.04 -14.16
N ILE A 122 6.36 -18.93 -15.44
CA ILE A 122 5.97 -17.80 -16.30
C ILE A 122 4.81 -18.23 -17.20
N LEU A 123 5.01 -19.28 -17.99
CA LEU A 123 4.04 -19.75 -18.96
C LEU A 123 4.18 -21.25 -19.19
N LYS A 124 3.06 -21.98 -19.25
CA LYS A 124 3.03 -23.34 -19.80
C LYS A 124 2.16 -23.33 -21.04
N THR A 125 2.71 -23.69 -22.19
CA THR A 125 2.02 -23.60 -23.50
C THR A 125 2.48 -24.74 -24.42
N ARG A 126 2.05 -24.70 -25.68
CA ARG A 126 2.44 -25.65 -26.72
C ARG A 126 2.98 -24.96 -27.95
N MET A 127 4.08 -25.47 -28.47
CA MET A 127 4.65 -25.11 -29.77
C MET A 127 5.12 -26.38 -30.48
N GLY A 128 5.20 -26.38 -31.81
CA GLY A 128 5.84 -27.47 -32.53
C GLY A 128 5.62 -27.37 -34.02
N GLU A 129 5.85 -28.47 -34.72
CA GLU A 129 5.61 -28.61 -36.15
C GLU A 129 4.55 -29.68 -36.43
N ASN A 130 3.56 -29.35 -37.24
CA ASN A 130 2.55 -30.28 -37.72
C ASN A 130 2.49 -30.19 -39.25
N ARG A 131 2.70 -31.32 -39.95
CA ARG A 131 2.74 -31.39 -41.43
C ARG A 131 3.70 -30.39 -42.10
N GLY A 132 4.83 -30.06 -41.46
CA GLY A 132 5.78 -29.09 -42.00
C GLY A 132 5.52 -27.63 -41.59
N GLU A 133 4.39 -27.36 -40.93
CA GLU A 133 4.00 -26.01 -40.52
C GLU A 133 4.17 -25.81 -39.01
N PHE A 134 4.69 -24.64 -38.63
CA PHE A 134 4.80 -24.22 -37.24
C PHE A 134 3.40 -23.97 -36.65
N TYR A 135 3.18 -24.48 -35.43
CA TYR A 135 2.01 -24.11 -34.63
C TYR A 135 2.42 -23.63 -33.25
N PHE A 136 1.60 -22.73 -32.70
CA PHE A 136 1.70 -22.22 -31.35
C PHE A 136 0.29 -22.03 -30.78
N ASP A 137 0.04 -22.61 -29.61
CA ASP A 137 -1.25 -22.47 -28.93
C ASP A 137 -1.19 -21.40 -27.83
N ALA A 138 -1.50 -20.17 -28.22
CA ALA A 138 -1.58 -19.04 -27.30
C ALA A 138 -2.77 -19.15 -26.32
N ARG A 139 -3.79 -19.96 -26.61
CA ARG A 139 -5.07 -20.01 -25.87
C ARG A 139 -5.14 -21.15 -24.86
N GLN A 140 -4.51 -22.30 -25.14
CA GLN A 140 -4.51 -23.48 -24.25
C GLN A 140 -3.36 -23.47 -23.22
N GLY A 141 -2.69 -22.33 -23.03
CA GLY A 141 -1.59 -22.19 -22.08
C GLY A 141 -2.00 -21.65 -20.70
N ASN A 142 -1.32 -22.10 -19.65
CA ASN A 142 -1.39 -21.47 -18.33
C ASN A 142 -0.36 -20.34 -18.26
N ASN A 143 -0.81 -19.10 -18.46
CA ASN A 143 0.02 -17.90 -18.29
C ASN A 143 -0.02 -17.42 -16.83
N PHE A 144 1.00 -17.79 -16.07
CA PHE A 144 1.10 -17.45 -14.66
C PHE A 144 1.50 -15.98 -14.47
N ALA A 145 2.32 -15.42 -15.36
CA ALA A 145 2.69 -14.00 -15.33
C ALA A 145 1.47 -13.09 -15.51
N LEU A 146 0.63 -13.37 -16.52
CA LEU A 146 -0.61 -12.64 -16.75
C LEU A 146 -1.57 -12.74 -15.55
N ARG A 147 -1.73 -13.94 -14.97
CA ARG A 147 -2.59 -14.14 -13.79
C ARG A 147 -2.10 -13.36 -12.56
N ARG A 148 -0.78 -13.34 -12.32
CA ARG A 148 -0.19 -12.54 -11.24
C ARG A 148 -0.45 -11.06 -11.44
N GLU A 149 -0.30 -10.57 -12.67
CA GLU A 149 -0.55 -9.18 -13.00
C GLU A 149 -2.04 -8.81 -12.86
N GLU A 150 -2.95 -9.69 -13.29
CA GLU A 150 -4.39 -9.51 -13.05
C GLU A 150 -4.73 -9.42 -11.56
N ILE A 151 -4.13 -10.29 -10.72
CA ILE A 151 -4.33 -10.25 -9.27
C ILE A 151 -3.80 -8.93 -8.70
N ARG A 152 -2.58 -8.53 -9.07
CA ARG A 152 -1.97 -7.25 -8.64
C ARG A 152 -2.88 -6.07 -9.00
N LEU A 153 -3.37 -6.02 -10.24
CA LEU A 153 -4.27 -4.97 -10.71
C LEU A 153 -5.64 -5.02 -10.00
N ARG A 154 -6.15 -6.20 -9.64
CA ARG A 154 -7.37 -6.32 -8.82
C ARG A 154 -7.16 -5.81 -7.40
N GLU A 155 -6.02 -6.11 -6.78
CA GLU A 155 -5.71 -5.64 -5.43
C GLU A 155 -5.53 -4.11 -5.38
N VAL A 156 -4.80 -3.54 -6.34
CA VAL A 156 -4.67 -2.08 -6.48
C VAL A 156 -6.05 -1.44 -6.65
N ARG A 157 -6.92 -2.00 -7.50
CA ARG A 157 -8.31 -1.52 -7.67
C ARG A 157 -9.12 -1.60 -6.39
N ARG A 158 -9.01 -2.71 -5.66
CA ARG A 158 -9.71 -2.89 -4.39
C ARG A 158 -9.29 -1.82 -3.37
N LEU A 159 -7.99 -1.54 -3.27
CA LEU A 159 -7.47 -0.51 -2.38
C LEU A 159 -7.92 0.89 -2.79
N GLN A 160 -7.86 1.23 -4.08
CA GLN A 160 -8.35 2.52 -4.58
C GLN A 160 -9.86 2.70 -4.34
N GLN A 161 -10.65 1.66 -4.56
CA GLN A 161 -12.10 1.69 -4.28
C GLN A 161 -12.37 1.89 -2.78
N GLN A 162 -11.67 1.15 -1.91
CA GLN A 162 -11.82 1.31 -0.45
C GLN A 162 -11.48 2.73 0.00
N MET A 163 -10.42 3.33 -0.57
CA MET A 163 -10.07 4.72 -0.31
C MET A 163 -11.15 5.68 -0.82
N ALA A 164 -11.66 5.49 -2.04
CA ALA A 164 -12.73 6.34 -2.56
C ALA A 164 -13.99 6.28 -1.70
N GLU A 165 -14.45 5.08 -1.33
CA GLU A 165 -15.62 4.88 -0.44
C GLU A 165 -15.42 5.54 0.94
N LEU A 166 -14.19 5.50 1.47
CA LEU A 166 -13.84 6.21 2.69
C LEU A 166 -13.96 7.72 2.51
N HIS A 167 -13.35 8.29 1.46
CA HIS A 167 -13.38 9.72 1.20
C HIS A 167 -14.78 10.24 0.83
N THR A 168 -15.65 9.43 0.20
CA THR A 168 -17.06 9.76 0.00
C THR A 168 -17.79 9.92 1.33
N ARG A 169 -17.62 8.97 2.27
CA ARG A 169 -18.23 9.07 3.62
C ARG A 169 -17.71 10.27 4.40
N VAL A 170 -16.43 10.59 4.26
CA VAL A 170 -15.82 11.80 4.86
C VAL A 170 -16.49 13.06 4.33
N LEU A 171 -16.72 13.16 3.01
CA LEU A 171 -17.40 14.30 2.40
C LEU A 171 -18.86 14.42 2.84
N GLU A 172 -19.60 13.31 2.90
CA GLU A 172 -20.97 13.29 3.42
C GLU A 172 -21.02 13.78 4.87
N ARG A 173 -20.09 13.31 5.70
CA ARG A 173 -20.00 13.73 7.10
C ARG A 173 -19.63 15.20 7.23
N TYR A 174 -18.74 15.70 6.39
CA TYR A 174 -18.40 17.12 6.32
C TYR A 174 -19.63 17.98 6.03
N GLU A 175 -20.44 17.63 5.02
CA GLU A 175 -21.65 18.38 4.69
C GLU A 175 -22.70 18.33 5.80
N GLN A 176 -22.84 17.17 6.47
CA GLN A 176 -23.69 17.05 7.66
C GLN A 176 -23.24 18.00 8.76
N LEU A 177 -21.96 18.00 9.11
CA LEU A 177 -21.42 18.89 10.14
C LEU A 177 -21.66 20.35 9.74
N LYS A 178 -21.26 20.75 8.52
CA LYS A 178 -21.46 22.11 8.00
C LYS A 178 -22.93 22.56 8.07
N SER A 179 -23.88 21.66 7.79
CA SER A 179 -25.31 21.97 7.88
C SER A 179 -25.79 22.17 9.32
N GLY A 180 -25.32 21.34 10.26
CA GLY A 180 -25.63 21.46 11.69
C GLY A 180 -24.97 22.68 12.34
N MET A 181 -23.86 23.17 11.78
CA MET A 181 -23.16 24.37 12.27
C MET A 181 -24.00 25.65 12.15
N LYS A 182 -25.07 25.67 11.33
CA LYS A 182 -25.98 26.82 11.26
C LYS A 182 -26.63 27.18 12.61
N GLU A 183 -26.83 26.20 13.48
CA GLU A 183 -27.38 26.42 14.82
C GLU A 183 -26.36 27.10 15.76
N PHE A 184 -25.09 27.15 15.35
CA PHE A 184 -23.97 27.74 16.09
C PHE A 184 -23.49 29.05 15.46
N GLU A 185 -24.35 29.76 14.74
CA GLU A 185 -24.01 31.03 14.08
C GLU A 185 -23.29 31.99 15.04
N GLY A 186 -22.05 32.37 14.71
CA GLY A 186 -21.18 33.22 15.52
C GLY A 186 -20.38 32.52 16.64
N ARG A 187 -20.50 31.20 16.80
CA ARG A 187 -19.77 30.35 17.78
C ARG A 187 -19.25 29.05 17.16
N GLU A 188 -19.02 29.04 15.85
CA GLU A 188 -18.67 27.85 15.09
C GLU A 188 -17.33 27.27 15.53
N ALA A 189 -16.34 28.14 15.79
CA ALA A 189 -15.03 27.72 16.27
C ALA A 189 -15.12 26.99 17.62
N GLU A 190 -16.01 27.42 18.52
CA GLU A 190 -16.20 26.78 19.83
C GLU A 190 -16.81 25.39 19.68
N ALA A 191 -17.81 25.25 18.81
CA ALA A 191 -18.48 23.98 18.57
C ALA A 191 -17.53 22.96 17.91
N LEU A 192 -16.76 23.37 16.90
CA LEU A 192 -15.74 22.51 16.28
C LEU A 192 -14.65 22.10 17.29
N ALA A 193 -14.27 23.00 18.20
CA ALA A 193 -13.25 22.71 19.21
C ALA A 193 -13.75 21.66 20.20
N GLN A 194 -14.99 21.79 20.67
CA GLN A 194 -15.60 20.76 21.52
C GLN A 194 -15.68 19.41 20.82
N MET A 195 -16.09 19.38 19.54
CA MET A 195 -16.16 18.14 18.75
C MET A 195 -14.77 17.51 18.54
N ALA A 196 -13.73 18.32 18.36
CA ALA A 196 -12.33 17.88 18.31
C ALA A 196 -11.78 17.46 19.69
N GLY A 197 -12.54 17.60 20.78
CA GLY A 197 -12.11 17.27 22.14
C GLY A 197 -11.24 18.34 22.80
N ILE A 198 -11.20 19.55 22.25
CA ILE A 198 -10.51 20.71 22.81
C ILE A 198 -11.44 21.38 23.83
N LYS A 199 -10.93 21.66 25.03
CA LYS A 199 -11.70 22.38 26.03
C LYS A 199 -11.88 23.85 25.65
N VAL A 200 -13.14 24.29 25.57
CA VAL A 200 -13.54 25.69 25.39
C VAL A 200 -14.33 26.25 26.58
N THR A 201 -14.58 25.43 27.60
CA THR A 201 -15.29 25.86 28.80
C THR A 201 -14.75 25.11 30.01
N PHE A 202 -14.51 25.83 31.10
CA PHE A 202 -14.16 25.27 32.38
C PHE A 202 -15.31 25.35 33.39
N PRO A 203 -15.31 24.45 34.40
CA PRO A 203 -16.18 24.58 35.57
C PRO A 203 -16.01 25.93 36.27
N SER A 204 -16.87 26.23 37.24
CA SER A 204 -16.77 27.47 38.02
C SER A 204 -15.42 27.60 38.74
N PRO A 205 -14.94 28.82 39.03
CA PRO A 205 -13.68 29.02 39.76
C PRO A 205 -13.60 28.26 41.09
N ILE A 206 -14.73 28.08 41.78
CA ILE A 206 -14.84 27.29 43.01
C ILE A 206 -14.62 25.80 42.72
N ALA A 207 -15.27 25.25 41.69
CA ALA A 207 -15.06 23.86 41.29
C ALA A 207 -13.60 23.61 40.82
N MET A 208 -12.96 24.64 40.29
CA MET A 208 -11.55 24.62 39.91
C MET A 208 -10.58 24.67 41.08
N GLN A 209 -11.02 24.83 42.34
CA GLN A 209 -10.16 24.71 43.52
C GLN A 209 -9.95 23.25 43.96
N ASP A 210 -10.69 22.29 43.40
CA ASP A 210 -10.43 20.88 43.64
C ASP A 210 -9.06 20.50 43.04
N PRO A 211 -8.10 20.00 43.84
CA PRO A 211 -6.80 19.55 43.34
C PRO A 211 -6.92 18.50 42.23
N SER A 212 -8.00 17.71 42.21
CA SER A 212 -8.26 16.68 41.20
C SER A 212 -8.38 17.24 39.77
N SER A 213 -8.76 18.51 39.63
CA SER A 213 -8.89 19.20 38.34
C SER A 213 -7.55 19.51 37.66
N SER A 214 -6.43 19.29 38.35
CA SER A 214 -5.07 19.58 37.88
C SER A 214 -4.30 18.33 37.43
N LYS A 215 -4.95 17.16 37.40
CA LYS A 215 -4.32 15.85 37.19
C LYS A 215 -3.58 15.68 35.85
N SER A 216 -3.98 16.40 34.81
CA SER A 216 -3.34 16.31 33.49
C SER A 216 -3.52 17.59 32.69
N ALA A 217 -2.57 17.82 31.78
CA ALA A 217 -2.74 18.81 30.73
C ALA A 217 -3.65 18.25 29.63
N VAL A 218 -4.57 19.07 29.14
CA VAL A 218 -5.49 18.72 28.04
C VAL A 218 -5.49 19.83 26.98
N PRO A 219 -5.71 19.52 25.70
CA PRO A 219 -5.85 20.55 24.66
C PRO A 219 -6.94 21.56 25.03
N MET A 220 -6.60 22.85 25.00
CA MET A 220 -7.48 23.95 25.39
C MET A 220 -7.35 25.12 24.44
N MET A 221 -8.48 25.72 24.10
CA MET A 221 -8.54 26.97 23.36
C MET A 221 -8.45 28.16 24.32
N ILE A 222 -7.47 29.04 24.10
CA ILE A 222 -7.11 30.14 24.99
C ILE A 222 -6.95 31.41 24.15
N HIS A 223 -7.51 32.53 24.61
CA HIS A 223 -7.25 33.83 24.02
C HIS A 223 -6.45 34.69 25.01
N VAL A 224 -5.22 35.02 24.62
CA VAL A 224 -4.33 35.88 25.39
C VAL A 224 -4.60 37.32 24.98
N THR A 225 -4.89 38.18 25.95
CA THR A 225 -5.17 39.60 25.72
C THR A 225 -3.99 40.48 26.08
N GLY A 226 -3.13 40.04 27.00
CA GLY A 226 -1.98 40.81 27.46
C GLY A 226 -1.08 40.02 28.41
N LYS A 227 -0.12 40.72 29.01
CA LYS A 227 0.81 40.16 30.00
C LYS A 227 0.87 41.09 31.22
N SER A 228 0.79 40.49 32.41
CA SER A 228 0.84 41.18 33.69
C SER A 228 1.76 40.41 34.64
N GLY A 229 2.96 40.96 34.88
CA GLY A 229 4.02 40.29 35.64
C GLY A 229 4.42 38.95 35.03
N ASP A 230 4.35 37.89 35.84
CA ASP A 230 4.70 36.52 35.47
C ASP A 230 3.57 35.76 34.74
N PHE A 231 2.41 36.39 34.57
CA PHE A 231 1.22 35.76 33.97
C PHE A 231 0.79 36.46 32.68
N TYR A 232 0.23 35.68 31.77
CA TYR A 232 -0.54 36.17 30.64
C TYR A 232 -2.00 36.32 31.05
N GLU A 233 -2.60 37.45 30.69
CA GLU A 233 -4.02 37.68 30.88
C GLU A 233 -4.79 37.01 29.76
N VAL A 234 -5.88 36.32 30.12
CA VAL A 234 -6.77 35.67 29.16
C VAL A 234 -8.20 36.08 29.43
N ASP A 235 -8.99 36.20 28.38
CA ASP A 235 -10.44 36.44 28.47
C ASP A 235 -11.28 35.23 28.01
N PHE A 236 -10.67 34.26 27.32
CA PHE A 236 -11.26 33.00 26.90
C PHE A 236 -10.45 31.80 27.40
N PRO A 237 -11.08 30.70 27.87
CA PRO A 237 -12.53 30.43 27.91
C PRO A 237 -13.30 31.25 28.96
N ARG A 238 -12.58 31.88 29.88
CA ARG A 238 -13.07 32.88 30.84
C ARG A 238 -11.93 33.81 31.20
N LYS A 239 -12.26 34.98 31.75
CA LYS A 239 -11.29 35.89 32.36
C LYS A 239 -10.45 35.18 33.42
N GLY A 240 -9.14 35.24 33.27
CA GLY A 240 -8.20 34.52 34.12
C GLY A 240 -6.75 34.76 33.70
N ARG A 241 -5.90 33.80 34.04
CA ARG A 241 -4.45 33.86 33.85
C ARG A 241 -3.89 32.60 33.27
N VAL A 242 -2.81 32.75 32.51
CA VAL A 242 -2.03 31.63 32.00
C VAL A 242 -0.57 31.84 32.36
N GLN A 243 0.04 30.81 32.94
CA GLN A 243 1.48 30.67 33.06
C GLN A 243 1.98 29.84 31.89
N ALA A 244 3.02 30.33 31.22
CA ALA A 244 3.64 29.67 30.07
C ALA A 244 5.16 29.70 30.21
N ASP A 245 5.82 28.62 29.81
CA ASP A 245 7.29 28.56 29.75
C ASP A 245 7.83 29.23 28.46
N ALA A 246 6.94 29.61 27.53
CA ALA A 246 7.24 30.31 26.29
C ALA A 246 6.53 31.67 26.23
N GLU A 247 7.05 32.59 25.40
CA GLU A 247 6.38 33.87 25.17
C GLU A 247 5.11 33.69 24.34
N LEU A 248 3.99 34.21 24.86
CA LEU A 248 2.71 34.26 24.16
C LEU A 248 2.40 35.71 23.76
N GLU A 249 2.11 35.92 22.48
CA GLU A 249 1.56 37.17 21.97
C GLU A 249 0.06 37.28 22.28
N SER A 250 -0.50 38.49 22.17
CA SER A 250 -1.94 38.75 22.32
C SER A 250 -2.73 38.20 21.13
N GLN A 251 -3.03 36.90 21.17
CA GLN A 251 -3.63 36.10 20.09
C GLN A 251 -4.39 34.89 20.65
N TRP A 252 -5.05 34.15 19.77
CA TRP A 252 -5.69 32.87 20.08
C TRP A 252 -4.70 31.71 19.98
N TYR A 253 -4.89 30.68 20.80
CA TYR A 253 -4.04 29.48 20.83
C TYR A 253 -4.86 28.22 21.11
N VAL A 254 -4.36 27.08 20.63
CA VAL A 254 -4.75 25.75 21.09
C VAL A 254 -3.52 25.08 21.71
N LEU A 255 -3.49 24.96 23.03
CA LEU A 255 -2.34 24.46 23.77
C LEU A 255 -2.74 23.42 24.82
N PRO A 256 -1.88 22.42 25.11
CA PRO A 256 -2.04 21.59 26.29
C PRO A 256 -1.97 22.45 27.55
N ALA A 257 -3.06 22.53 28.31
CA ALA A 257 -3.10 23.27 29.57
C ALA A 257 -3.62 22.42 30.73
N ALA A 258 -3.00 22.61 31.89
CA ALA A 258 -3.41 22.05 33.17
C ALA A 258 -3.98 23.17 34.07
N ASN A 259 -4.96 22.83 34.91
CA ASN A 259 -5.44 23.78 35.91
C ASN A 259 -4.36 24.00 36.98
N MET A 260 -4.11 25.25 37.34
CA MET A 260 -3.23 25.64 38.46
C MET A 260 -3.96 26.42 39.55
N THR A 261 -5.24 26.74 39.34
CA THR A 261 -6.08 27.47 40.30
C THR A 261 -6.03 26.91 41.72
N PRO A 262 -6.02 25.58 41.98
CA PRO A 262 -5.93 25.04 43.35
C PRO A 262 -4.64 25.40 44.11
N PHE A 263 -3.57 25.74 43.40
CA PHE A 263 -2.23 25.89 43.97
C PHE A 263 -1.77 27.34 44.04
N LEU A 264 -2.57 28.28 43.55
CA LEU A 264 -2.25 29.71 43.55
C LEU A 264 -3.01 30.43 44.67
N PRO A 265 -2.42 31.49 45.25
CA PRO A 265 -3.10 32.28 46.27
C PRO A 265 -4.36 32.96 45.70
N LEU A 266 -5.33 33.20 46.58
CA LEU A 266 -6.52 33.97 46.25
C LEU A 266 -6.17 35.44 46.05
N GLU A 267 -6.88 36.10 45.15
CA GLU A 267 -6.78 37.55 44.95
C GLU A 267 -8.05 38.22 45.40
N ASP A 268 -7.93 39.20 46.29
CA ASP A 268 -9.06 39.88 46.91
C ASP A 268 -10.12 38.89 47.46
N GLY A 269 -9.66 37.75 47.99
CA GLY A 269 -10.51 36.68 48.53
C GLY A 269 -11.22 35.82 47.48
N ARG A 270 -10.87 35.93 46.19
CA ARG A 270 -11.49 35.17 45.09
C ARG A 270 -10.47 34.30 44.36
N ALA A 271 -10.94 33.14 43.91
CA ALA A 271 -10.14 32.27 43.05
C ALA A 271 -10.13 32.84 41.62
N VAL A 272 -8.95 33.15 41.11
CA VAL A 272 -8.77 33.56 39.72
C VAL A 272 -8.40 32.33 38.90
N PRO A 273 -9.19 31.96 37.86
CA PRO A 273 -8.86 30.84 36.99
C PRO A 273 -7.45 30.99 36.45
N THR A 274 -6.57 30.08 36.83
CA THR A 274 -5.17 30.08 36.43
C THR A 274 -4.81 28.75 35.80
N TYR A 275 -4.18 28.79 34.63
CA TYR A 275 -3.78 27.60 33.89
C TYR A 275 -2.28 27.62 33.63
N ARG A 276 -1.68 26.44 33.53
CA ARG A 276 -0.33 26.29 32.98
C ARG A 276 -0.40 25.65 31.62
N VAL A 277 0.12 26.35 30.61
CA VAL A 277 0.26 25.80 29.27
C VAL A 277 1.65 25.20 29.09
N TYR A 278 1.72 24.13 28.31
CA TYR A 278 2.96 23.48 27.93
C TYR A 278 3.11 23.56 26.42
N THR A 279 4.25 24.07 25.94
CA THR A 279 4.55 24.20 24.51
C THR A 279 5.77 23.36 24.17
N ALA A 280 5.68 22.54 23.12
CA ALA A 280 6.84 21.88 22.55
C ALA A 280 7.44 22.79 21.47
N GLY A 281 8.20 23.81 21.90
CA GLY A 281 8.74 24.85 21.01
C GLY A 281 7.97 26.17 21.07
N ALA A 282 8.14 27.01 20.04
CA ALA A 282 7.44 28.30 19.94
C ALA A 282 5.93 28.07 19.81
N ALA A 283 5.14 28.77 20.62
CA ALA A 283 3.69 28.69 20.53
C ALA A 283 3.23 29.32 19.22
N GLU A 284 2.54 28.55 18.39
CA GLU A 284 1.98 29.06 17.15
C GLU A 284 0.61 29.68 17.42
N ALA A 285 0.54 31.01 17.31
CA ALA A 285 -0.71 31.74 17.39
C ALA A 285 -1.66 31.32 16.26
N CYS A 286 -2.90 31.04 16.64
CA CYS A 286 -4.02 31.01 15.73
C CYS A 286 -4.40 32.47 15.43
N LYS A 287 -4.19 32.96 14.20
CA LYS A 287 -4.76 34.25 13.79
C LYS A 287 -6.28 34.16 13.95
N GLN A 288 -6.93 35.11 14.61
CA GLN A 288 -8.36 35.05 14.97
C GLN A 288 -9.27 34.62 13.82
N ASP A 289 -9.06 35.16 12.61
CA ASP A 289 -9.84 34.82 11.40
C ASP A 289 -9.62 33.37 10.91
N HIS A 290 -8.55 32.72 11.37
CA HIS A 290 -8.11 31.37 11.02
C HIS A 290 -8.03 30.43 12.25
N CYS A 291 -8.52 30.85 13.42
CA CYS A 291 -8.56 29.95 14.57
C CYS A 291 -9.62 28.85 14.37
N ALA A 292 -10.68 29.16 13.63
CA ALA A 292 -11.58 28.17 13.04
C ALA A 292 -10.84 27.22 12.08
N ASP A 293 -9.80 27.67 11.38
CA ASP A 293 -9.00 26.81 10.48
C ASP A 293 -8.03 25.90 11.25
N ARG A 294 -7.57 26.30 12.45
CA ARG A 294 -6.82 25.41 13.36
C ARG A 294 -7.73 24.42 14.10
N VAL A 295 -8.97 24.81 14.32
CA VAL A 295 -10.05 23.95 14.83
C VAL A 295 -10.84 23.40 13.63
N SER A 296 -10.18 22.58 12.82
CA SER A 296 -10.72 22.22 11.50
C SER A 296 -11.72 21.07 11.53
N PHE A 297 -12.57 21.04 10.50
CA PHE A 297 -13.33 19.84 10.15
C PHE A 297 -12.41 18.63 9.98
N GLY A 298 -11.19 18.84 9.47
CA GLY A 298 -10.17 17.80 9.37
C GLY A 298 -9.87 17.14 10.73
N ALA A 299 -9.64 17.93 11.78
CA ALA A 299 -9.40 17.40 13.13
C ALA A 299 -10.58 16.57 13.67
N VAL A 300 -11.81 17.04 13.44
CA VAL A 300 -13.03 16.32 13.84
C VAL A 300 -13.17 15.02 13.05
N LEU A 301 -13.01 15.08 11.73
CA LEU A 301 -13.13 13.94 10.82
C LEU A 301 -12.02 12.92 11.03
N ALA A 302 -10.79 13.32 11.38
CA ALA A 302 -9.68 12.41 11.66
C ALA A 302 -9.98 11.47 12.84
N LYS A 303 -10.76 11.93 13.82
CA LYS A 303 -11.19 11.09 14.95
C LYS A 303 -12.25 10.07 14.55
N GLU A 304 -13.16 10.44 13.66
CA GLU A 304 -14.22 9.54 13.15
C GLU A 304 -13.68 8.59 12.07
N PHE A 305 -12.68 9.03 11.31
CA PHE A 305 -12.08 8.33 10.17
C PHE A 305 -10.54 8.26 10.30
N PRO A 306 -10.00 7.53 11.29
CA PRO A 306 -8.55 7.50 11.56
C PRO A 306 -7.71 6.91 10.42
N SER A 307 -8.32 6.10 9.55
CA SER A 307 -7.64 5.49 8.39
C SER A 307 -7.70 6.35 7.12
N ALA A 308 -8.33 7.52 7.16
CA ALA A 308 -8.53 8.36 5.97
C ALA A 308 -7.36 9.32 5.68
N GLY A 309 -6.30 9.31 6.50
CA GLY A 309 -5.15 10.20 6.32
C GLY A 309 -5.52 11.68 6.47
N ILE A 310 -6.57 11.98 7.23
CA ILE A 310 -7.06 13.34 7.46
C ILE A 310 -6.23 13.98 8.57
N ASP A 311 -5.84 15.24 8.36
CA ASP A 311 -5.13 16.05 9.34
C ASP A 311 -5.79 17.43 9.50
N PHE A 312 -5.12 18.32 10.24
CA PHE A 312 -5.63 19.68 10.49
C PHE A 312 -5.72 20.55 9.23
N ASN A 313 -4.97 20.24 8.17
CA ASN A 313 -4.92 20.99 6.90
C ASN A 313 -5.89 20.44 5.84
N TRP A 314 -6.64 19.39 6.17
CA TRP A 314 -7.58 18.77 5.26
C TRP A 314 -8.68 19.74 4.79
N THR A 315 -9.06 19.63 3.51
CA THR A 315 -10.18 20.36 2.91
C THR A 315 -11.07 19.41 2.10
N PRO A 316 -12.34 19.77 1.81
CA PRO A 316 -13.21 18.96 0.95
C PRO A 316 -12.61 18.70 -0.43
N ALA A 317 -11.85 19.65 -0.98
CA ALA A 317 -11.20 19.49 -2.28
C ALA A 317 -10.18 18.33 -2.28
N VAL A 318 -9.47 18.11 -1.17
CA VAL A 318 -8.52 17.00 -1.03
C VAL A 318 -9.25 15.66 -1.10
N SER A 319 -10.34 15.49 -0.32
CA SER A 319 -11.15 14.26 -0.41
C SER A 319 -11.82 14.09 -1.78
N GLN A 320 -12.26 15.18 -2.40
CA GLN A 320 -12.85 15.14 -3.74
C GLN A 320 -11.83 14.68 -4.78
N GLN A 321 -10.57 15.09 -4.67
CA GLN A 321 -9.51 14.65 -5.57
C GLN A 321 -9.31 13.13 -5.50
N HIS A 322 -9.32 12.53 -4.30
CA HIS A 322 -9.22 11.07 -4.16
C HIS A 322 -10.37 10.32 -4.85
N VAL A 323 -11.59 10.87 -4.82
CA VAL A 323 -12.75 10.30 -5.51
C VAL A 323 -12.59 10.46 -7.03
N ILE A 324 -12.14 11.63 -7.49
CA ILE A 324 -11.90 11.90 -8.93
C ILE A 324 -10.80 10.99 -9.48
N ASP A 325 -9.69 10.83 -8.76
CA ASP A 325 -8.58 9.97 -9.18
C ASP A 325 -9.04 8.52 -9.36
N TRP A 326 -9.90 8.02 -8.46
CA TRP A 326 -10.51 6.70 -8.61
C TRP A 326 -11.46 6.63 -9.83
N GLN A 327 -12.29 7.64 -10.06
CA GLN A 327 -13.16 7.70 -11.25
C GLN A 327 -12.36 7.73 -12.56
N GLN A 328 -11.26 8.48 -12.62
CA GLN A 328 -10.38 8.51 -13.79
C GLN A 328 -9.65 7.19 -14.00
N ALA A 329 -9.09 6.61 -12.92
CA ALA A 329 -8.40 5.33 -12.98
C ALA A 329 -9.34 4.18 -13.40
N SER A 330 -10.61 4.22 -12.96
CA SER A 330 -11.63 3.24 -13.37
C SER A 330 -12.09 3.44 -14.82
N ALA A 331 -12.13 4.68 -15.32
CA ALA A 331 -12.57 4.99 -16.68
C ALA A 331 -11.53 4.64 -17.77
N GLN A 332 -10.23 4.73 -17.48
CA GLN A 332 -9.15 4.40 -18.44
C GLN A 332 -9.00 2.90 -18.73
N ILE A 333 -9.77 2.05 -18.05
CA ILE A 333 -9.63 0.58 -18.08
C ILE A 333 -10.91 -0.09 -18.64
N GLN A 334 -11.91 0.69 -19.06
CA GLN A 334 -13.03 0.25 -19.91
C GLN A 334 -12.66 0.42 -21.38
#